data_AF-A0A2F0A535-F1
#
_entry.id   AF-A0A2F0A535-F1
#
_cell.length_a   1.000
_cell.length_b   1.000
_cell.length_c   1.000
_cell.angle_alpha   90.00
_cell.angle_beta   90.00
_cell.angle_gamma   90.00
#
_symmetry.space_group_name_H-M   'P 1'
#
loop_
_entity.id
_entity.type
_entity.pdbx_description
1 polymer ?
#
loop_
_entity_poly.entity_id
_entity_poly.type
_entity_poly.pdbx_seq_one_letter_code
_entity_poly.pdbx_strand_id
1 'polypeptide(L)'
;MMRIYSTVFLIVISICLTSCLDERPRAFFAEDGIIVGDVKKIGKEDVFVPISFKTAIVHSAQIFHDVKWSEENGVIYITAIYNEPPFSKKIDYSGGIILKKPKLKTYDLKYRNPSPDHASHDIGKINIPRGNKSDQK
;
A
#
# COMPACT_ATOMS: atom_id res chain seq x y z
N MET A 1 -46.11 -40.06 -20.49
CA MET A 1 -45.00 -39.56 -21.33
C MET A 1 -45.46 -38.24 -21.94
N MET A 2 -44.79 -37.10 -21.91
CA MET A 2 -43.48 -36.67 -21.41
C MET A 2 -43.64 -35.16 -21.14
N ARG A 3 -43.26 -34.68 -19.94
CA ARG A 3 -43.34 -33.26 -19.56
C ARG A 3 -42.17 -32.53 -20.18
N ILE A 4 -42.44 -31.59 -21.10
CA ILE A 4 -41.43 -30.71 -21.67
C ILE A 4 -41.34 -29.49 -20.76
N TYR A 5 -40.51 -29.58 -19.72
CA TYR A 5 -40.06 -28.39 -19.01
C TYR A 5 -39.05 -27.70 -19.93
N SER A 6 -39.50 -26.66 -20.63
CA SER A 6 -38.62 -25.82 -21.45
C SER A 6 -37.64 -25.12 -20.53
N THR A 7 -36.42 -25.62 -20.55
CA THR A 7 -35.19 -25.11 -19.96
C THR A 7 -34.97 -23.66 -20.38
N VAL A 8 -35.52 -22.72 -19.63
CA VAL A 8 -35.02 -21.33 -19.60
C VAL A 8 -34.20 -21.20 -18.31
N PHE A 9 -33.07 -21.91 -18.27
CA PHE A 9 -32.02 -21.62 -17.31
C PHE A 9 -31.32 -20.37 -17.85
N LEU A 10 -31.87 -19.22 -17.49
CA LEU A 10 -31.29 -17.91 -17.73
C LEU A 10 -29.97 -17.89 -16.96
N ILE A 11 -28.88 -18.29 -17.63
CA ILE A 11 -27.52 -18.14 -17.12
C ILE A 11 -27.30 -16.64 -17.01
N VAL A 12 -27.60 -16.11 -15.83
CA VAL A 12 -27.10 -14.81 -15.39
C VAL A 12 -25.59 -15.00 -15.29
N ILE A 13 -24.88 -14.69 -16.37
CA ILE A 13 -23.44 -14.45 -16.32
C ILE A 13 -23.31 -13.15 -15.52
N SER A 14 -23.35 -13.28 -14.19
CA SER A 14 -22.88 -12.26 -13.29
C SER A 14 -21.37 -12.22 -13.50
N ILE A 15 -20.94 -11.41 -14.47
CA ILE A 15 -19.56 -10.98 -14.57
C ILE A 15 -19.37 -10.08 -13.34
N CYS A 16 -19.07 -10.70 -12.20
CA CYS A 16 -18.57 -9.99 -11.04
C CYS A 16 -17.21 -9.45 -11.43
N LEU A 17 -17.22 -8.28 -12.07
CA LEU A 17 -16.11 -7.36 -12.27
C LEU A 17 -15.67 -6.87 -10.88
N THR A 18 -15.19 -7.80 -10.06
CA THR A 18 -14.58 -7.49 -8.77
C THR A 18 -13.20 -6.97 -9.11
N SER A 19 -13.01 -5.66 -9.01
CA SER A 19 -11.69 -5.05 -8.99
C SER A 19 -10.89 -5.76 -7.91
N CYS A 20 -9.93 -6.60 -8.31
CA CYS A 20 -9.08 -7.32 -7.38
C CYS A 20 -7.97 -6.38 -6.90
N LEU A 21 -7.71 -6.41 -5.58
CA LEU A 21 -6.56 -5.75 -4.99
C LEU A 21 -5.36 -6.68 -5.11
N ASP A 22 -4.31 -6.23 -5.78
CA ASP A 22 -3.10 -7.00 -6.00
C ASP A 22 -1.90 -6.34 -5.32
N GLU A 23 -1.21 -7.11 -4.49
CA GLU A 23 0.02 -6.69 -3.83
C GLU A 23 1.17 -6.84 -4.84
N ARG A 24 1.97 -5.79 -5.06
CA ARG A 24 3.06 -5.85 -6.07
C ARG A 24 4.42 -6.19 -5.45
N PRO A 25 5.26 -7.00 -6.10
CA PRO A 25 6.63 -7.21 -5.66
C PRO A 25 7.49 -5.97 -5.91
N ARG A 26 8.61 -5.84 -5.20
CA ARG A 26 9.58 -4.74 -5.35
C ARG A 26 10.02 -4.51 -6.80
N ALA A 27 10.19 -5.59 -7.56
CA ALA A 27 10.62 -5.55 -8.97
C ALA A 27 9.63 -4.82 -9.90
N PHE A 28 8.41 -4.56 -9.45
CA PHE A 28 7.44 -3.75 -10.18
C PHE A 28 7.83 -2.26 -10.23
N PHE A 29 8.63 -1.80 -9.28
CA PHE A 29 9.08 -0.42 -9.17
C PHE A 29 10.43 -0.23 -9.85
N ALA A 30 10.71 1.02 -10.25
CA ALA A 30 12.06 1.39 -10.61
C ALA A 30 13.00 1.16 -9.42
N GLU A 31 14.32 1.09 -9.66
CA GLU A 31 15.31 0.92 -8.59
C GLU A 31 15.12 1.97 -7.48
N ASP A 32 14.97 3.23 -7.87
CA ASP A 32 14.72 4.37 -6.97
C ASP A 32 13.21 4.64 -6.81
N GLY A 33 12.39 3.63 -7.13
CA GLY A 33 10.97 3.76 -7.33
C GLY A 33 10.13 3.71 -6.06
N ILE A 34 10.75 3.58 -4.89
CA ILE A 34 10.07 3.71 -3.59
C ILE A 34 10.71 4.89 -2.89
N ILE A 35 9.98 5.99 -2.83
CA ILE A 35 10.49 7.27 -2.35
C ILE A 35 9.84 7.56 -1.00
N VAL A 36 10.67 7.84 -0.01
CA VAL A 36 10.24 8.12 1.36
C VAL A 36 10.58 9.57 1.66
N GLY A 37 9.56 10.35 2.00
CA GLY A 37 9.72 11.76 2.34
C GLY A 37 10.06 11.97 3.81
N ASP A 38 10.29 13.24 4.16
CA ASP A 38 10.53 13.63 5.53
C ASP A 38 9.31 13.36 6.42
N VAL A 39 9.56 12.72 7.57
CA VAL A 39 8.53 12.39 8.55
C VAL A 39 7.94 13.68 9.13
N LYS A 40 6.62 13.82 9.04
CA LYS A 40 5.87 14.99 9.50
C LYS A 40 5.14 14.67 10.80
N LYS A 41 5.19 15.58 11.76
CA LYS A 41 4.32 15.50 12.94
C LYS A 41 2.91 15.95 12.56
N ILE A 42 1.91 15.13 12.81
CA ILE A 42 0.50 15.41 12.45
C ILE A 42 -0.45 15.47 13.64
N GLY A 43 0.06 15.23 14.84
CA GLY A 43 -0.68 15.38 16.10
C GLY A 43 0.27 15.57 17.27
N LYS A 44 -0.21 15.40 18.50
CA LYS A 44 0.63 15.53 19.70
C LYS A 44 1.79 14.52 19.71
N GLU A 45 1.48 13.29 19.30
CA GLU A 45 2.40 12.15 19.33
C GLU A 45 2.42 11.36 18.01
N ASP A 46 1.47 11.61 17.10
CA ASP A 46 1.37 10.87 15.83
C ASP A 46 2.20 11.53 14.73
N VAL A 47 2.75 10.69 13.86
CA VAL A 47 3.56 11.12 12.73
C VAL A 47 3.10 10.49 11.42
N PHE A 48 3.24 11.24 10.35
CA PHE A 48 2.99 10.82 8.98
C PHE A 48 4.33 10.62 8.28
N VAL A 49 4.51 9.46 7.66
CA VAL A 49 5.67 9.11 6.85
C VAL A 49 5.21 9.15 5.39
N PRO A 50 5.55 10.20 4.61
CA PRO A 50 5.18 10.26 3.20
C PRO A 50 5.89 9.15 2.42
N ILE A 51 5.14 8.44 1.58
CA ILE A 51 5.66 7.38 0.72
C ILE A 51 5.04 7.55 -0.67
N SER A 52 5.86 7.52 -1.70
CA SER A 52 5.41 7.52 -3.09
C SER A 52 6.12 6.45 -3.90
N PHE A 53 5.46 6.02 -4.98
CA PHE A 53 5.93 4.93 -5.81
C PHE A 53 6.06 5.38 -7.27
N LYS A 54 7.15 4.97 -7.90
CA LYS A 54 7.41 5.11 -9.33
C LYS A 54 7.64 3.72 -9.91
N THR A 55 6.75 3.32 -10.80
CA THR A 55 6.80 2.01 -11.46
C THR A 55 7.96 1.95 -12.45
N ALA A 56 8.50 0.76 -12.69
CA ALA A 56 9.44 0.54 -13.79
C ALA A 56 8.72 0.48 -15.16
N ILE A 57 7.40 0.22 -15.13
CA ILE A 57 6.57 0.01 -16.32
C ILE A 57 5.75 1.28 -16.59
N VAL A 58 5.91 1.86 -17.78
CA VAL A 58 5.29 3.13 -18.22
C VAL A 58 3.81 2.97 -18.64
N HIS A 59 3.37 1.74 -18.95
CA HIS A 59 2.05 1.45 -19.52
C HIS A 59 1.19 0.51 -18.69
N SER A 60 1.38 0.47 -17.36
CA SER A 60 0.48 -0.32 -16.52
C SER A 60 -0.87 0.38 -16.42
N ALA A 61 -1.94 -0.31 -16.83
CA ALA A 61 -3.30 0.15 -16.59
C ALA A 61 -3.65 0.14 -15.08
N GLN A 62 -2.80 -0.46 -14.23
CA GLN A 62 -3.02 -0.62 -12.80
C GLN A 62 -2.91 0.72 -12.07
N ILE A 63 -3.85 0.96 -11.17
CA ILE A 63 -3.92 2.20 -10.39
C ILE A 63 -3.42 1.89 -8.98
N PHE A 64 -2.48 2.70 -8.50
CA PHE A 64 -2.02 2.63 -7.12
C PHE A 64 -3.20 2.78 -6.16
N HIS A 65 -3.38 1.84 -5.25
CA HIS A 65 -4.51 1.81 -4.33
C HIS A 65 -4.11 2.31 -2.95
N ASP A 66 -3.18 1.60 -2.31
CA ASP A 66 -2.76 1.91 -0.93
C ASP A 66 -1.40 1.25 -0.59
N VAL A 67 -0.89 1.53 0.61
CA VAL A 67 0.24 0.84 1.22
C VAL A 67 -0.24 0.07 2.44
N LYS A 68 -0.08 -1.24 2.40
CA LYS A 68 -0.13 -2.08 3.59
C LYS A 68 1.18 -1.97 4.34
N TRP A 69 1.12 -1.90 5.66
CA TRP A 69 2.32 -1.84 6.47
C TRP A 69 2.17 -2.56 7.82
N SER A 70 3.29 -2.99 8.38
CA SER A 70 3.41 -3.53 9.73
C SER A 70 4.68 -3.01 10.42
N GLU A 71 4.66 -2.92 11.74
CA GLU A 71 5.84 -2.65 12.56
C GLU A 71 6.21 -3.91 13.33
N GLU A 72 7.44 -4.40 13.16
CA GLU A 72 7.98 -5.57 13.84
C GLU A 72 9.40 -5.25 14.32
N ASN A 73 9.63 -5.27 15.64
CA ASN A 73 10.97 -5.09 16.25
C ASN A 73 11.75 -3.84 15.79
N GLY A 74 11.05 -2.71 15.57
CA GLY A 74 11.67 -1.47 15.10
C GLY A 74 11.94 -1.41 13.59
N VAL A 75 11.44 -2.40 12.85
CA VAL A 75 11.40 -2.39 11.38
C VAL A 75 9.96 -2.15 10.94
N ILE A 76 9.76 -1.23 10.02
CA ILE A 76 8.50 -1.03 9.32
C ILE A 76 8.60 -1.73 7.97
N TYR A 77 7.68 -2.67 7.73
CA TYR A 77 7.53 -3.35 6.46
C TYR A 77 6.39 -2.69 5.71
N ILE A 78 6.61 -2.39 4.42
CA ILE A 78 5.57 -1.87 3.53
C ILE A 78 5.40 -2.76 2.31
N THR A 79 4.16 -2.83 1.80
CA THR A 79 3.80 -3.51 0.56
C THR A 79 2.76 -2.65 -0.16
N ALA A 80 3.02 -2.32 -1.42
CA ALA A 80 2.10 -1.55 -2.24
C ALA A 80 0.98 -2.43 -2.78
N ILE A 81 -0.24 -1.91 -2.71
CA ILE A 81 -1.46 -2.51 -3.24
C ILE A 81 -1.88 -1.70 -4.47
N TYR A 82 -2.18 -2.40 -5.55
CA TYR A 82 -2.71 -1.84 -6.78
C TYR A 82 -4.11 -2.41 -7.06
N ASN A 83 -4.98 -1.62 -7.65
CA ASN A 83 -6.17 -2.18 -8.29
C ASN A 83 -5.77 -2.80 -9.63
N GLU A 84 -6.36 -3.94 -9.97
CA GLU A 84 -6.38 -4.44 -11.34
C GLU A 84 -7.68 -4.03 -12.06
N PRO A 85 -7.62 -3.78 -13.39
CA PRO A 85 -8.83 -3.58 -14.18
C PRO A 85 -9.73 -4.82 -14.10
N PRO A 86 -11.06 -4.66 -14.22
CA PRO A 86 -11.80 -3.43 -14.50
C PRO A 86 -12.18 -2.66 -13.21
N PHE A 87 -11.86 -1.36 -13.19
CA PHE A 87 -11.88 -0.54 -11.98
C PHE A 87 -13.29 -0.10 -11.55
N SER A 88 -13.58 -0.18 -10.25
CA SER A 88 -14.86 0.25 -9.68
C SER A 88 -14.84 1.65 -9.05
N LYS A 89 -13.68 2.22 -8.69
CA LYS A 89 -13.55 3.61 -8.21
C LYS A 89 -12.10 4.09 -8.15
N LYS A 90 -11.83 5.36 -8.48
CA LYS A 90 -10.57 6.04 -8.11
C LYS A 90 -10.58 6.24 -6.60
N ILE A 91 -9.52 5.81 -5.92
CA ILE A 91 -9.36 5.94 -4.47
C ILE A 91 -8.20 6.88 -4.22
N ASP A 92 -8.39 7.82 -3.30
CA ASP A 92 -7.37 8.78 -2.92
C ASP A 92 -6.42 8.14 -1.90
N TYR A 93 -5.30 7.60 -2.39
CA TYR A 93 -4.20 7.22 -1.52
C TYR A 93 -3.70 8.44 -0.74
N SER A 94 -3.54 8.28 0.58
CA SER A 94 -3.16 9.37 1.48
C SER A 94 -1.72 9.90 1.28
N GLY A 95 -0.91 9.23 0.45
CA GLY A 95 0.47 9.63 0.15
C GLY A 95 1.49 9.16 1.18
N GLY A 96 1.14 8.23 2.08
CA GLY A 96 2.05 7.72 3.10
C GLY A 96 1.40 6.78 4.11
N ILE A 97 2.07 6.59 5.24
CA ILE A 97 1.58 5.82 6.39
C ILE A 97 1.56 6.70 7.65
N ILE A 98 0.66 6.37 8.59
CA ILE A 98 0.57 7.06 9.89
C ILE A 98 1.08 6.13 10.98
N LEU A 99 2.14 6.54 11.67
CA LEU A 99 2.61 5.87 12.88
C LEU A 99 1.96 6.54 14.09
N LYS A 100 1.16 5.77 14.82
CA LYS A 100 0.51 6.25 16.05
C LYS A 100 1.46 6.09 17.22
N LYS A 101 1.80 7.20 17.88
CA LYS A 101 2.68 7.25 19.06
C LYS A 101 3.93 6.36 18.91
N PRO A 102 4.80 6.60 17.91
CA PRO A 102 6.00 5.80 17.69
C PRO A 102 6.86 5.75 18.96
N LYS A 103 7.27 4.52 19.32
CA LYS A 103 8.06 4.25 20.53
C LYS A 103 9.55 4.48 20.33
N LEU A 104 10.02 4.32 19.09
CA LEU A 104 11.42 4.48 18.73
C LEU A 104 11.67 5.84 18.07
N LYS A 105 12.90 6.33 18.21
CA LYS A 105 13.37 7.52 17.48
C LYS A 105 13.61 7.25 16.00
N THR A 106 13.98 6.02 15.68
CA THR A 106 14.42 5.62 14.36
C THR A 106 13.84 4.25 14.08
N TYR A 107 13.37 4.06 12.86
CA TYR A 107 12.89 2.77 12.36
C TYR A 107 13.64 2.44 11.08
N ASP A 108 13.98 1.17 10.90
CA ASP A 108 14.36 0.67 9.59
C ASP A 108 13.08 0.54 8.74
N LEU A 109 13.16 0.90 7.48
CA LEU A 109 12.06 0.80 6.53
C LEU A 109 12.44 -0.18 5.43
N LYS A 110 11.62 -1.21 5.26
CA LYS A 110 11.82 -2.27 4.28
C LYS A 110 10.58 -2.48 3.44
N TYR A 111 10.78 -2.82 2.17
CA TYR A 111 9.71 -3.32 1.31
C TYR A 111 9.58 -4.82 1.50
N ARG A 112 8.39 -5.34 1.74
CA ARG A 112 8.13 -6.79 1.81
C ARG A 112 7.41 -7.23 0.55
N ASN A 113 8.00 -8.17 -0.17
CA ASN A 113 7.34 -8.81 -1.31
C ASN A 113 6.10 -9.59 -0.81
N PRO A 114 5.04 -9.65 -1.62
CA PRO A 114 3.88 -10.47 -1.31
C PRO A 114 4.25 -11.96 -1.32
N SER A 115 3.32 -12.78 -0.85
CA SER A 115 3.40 -14.24 -0.96
C SER A 115 3.58 -14.67 -2.42
N PRO A 116 4.36 -15.71 -2.72
CA PRO A 116 5.06 -16.62 -1.78
C PRO A 116 6.49 -16.20 -1.40
N ASP A 117 7.05 -15.20 -2.07
CA ASP A 117 8.48 -14.86 -1.93
C ASP A 117 8.81 -14.25 -0.55
N HIS A 118 7.95 -13.36 -0.04
CA HIS A 118 8.13 -12.68 1.26
C HIS A 118 9.49 -12.00 1.49
N ALA A 119 10.33 -11.90 0.45
CA ALA A 119 11.63 -11.27 0.51
C ALA A 119 11.51 -9.81 0.96
N SER A 120 12.42 -9.39 1.82
CA SER A 120 12.47 -8.02 2.34
C SER A 120 13.62 -7.26 1.69
N HIS A 121 13.32 -6.05 1.23
CA HIS A 121 14.27 -5.18 0.52
C HIS A 121 14.46 -3.90 1.33
N ASP A 122 15.70 -3.52 1.59
CA ASP A 122 15.98 -2.30 2.34
C ASP A 122 15.59 -1.07 1.52
N ILE A 123 14.84 -0.15 2.14
CA ILE A 123 14.50 1.16 1.56
C ILE A 123 15.36 2.24 2.23
N GLY A 124 15.44 2.21 3.56
CA GLY A 124 16.23 3.18 4.31
C GLY A 124 15.85 3.23 5.78
N LYS A 125 16.16 4.36 6.42
CA LYS A 125 15.81 4.63 7.82
C LYS A 125 14.94 5.86 7.91
N ILE A 126 13.91 5.81 8.74
CA ILE A 126 13.09 6.97 9.06
C ILE A 126 13.45 7.49 10.45
N ASN A 127 13.54 8.81 10.58
CA ASN A 127 13.79 9.47 11.85
C ASN A 127 12.53 10.18 12.32
N ILE A 128 12.09 9.86 13.53
CA ILE A 128 10.91 10.47 14.13
C ILE A 128 11.31 11.81 14.74
N PRO A 129 10.72 12.94 14.28
CA PRO A 129 11.05 14.24 14.83
C PRO A 129 10.61 14.31 16.29
N ARG A 130 11.56 14.63 17.18
CA ARG A 130 11.21 14.99 18.56
C ARG A 130 10.71 16.43 18.55
N GLY A 131 9.58 16.68 19.19
CA GLY A 131 9.07 18.05 19.33
C GLY A 131 10.16 18.95 19.91
N ASN A 132 10.42 20.07 19.23
CA ASN A 132 11.28 21.10 19.80
C ASN A 132 10.60 21.60 21.09
N LYS A 133 11.37 21.70 22.18
CA LYS A 133 10.93 22.35 23.42
C LYS A 133 10.63 23.86 23.24
N SER A 134 10.73 24.40 22.02
CA SER A 134 10.55 25.82 21.72
C SER A 134 9.10 26.28 21.63
N ASP A 135 8.13 25.38 21.52
CA ASP A 135 6.72 25.75 21.26
C ASP A 135 5.88 25.83 22.54
N GLN A 136 6.53 25.92 23.70
CA GLN A 136 5.90 26.30 24.97
C GLN A 136 6.44 27.66 25.40
N LYS A 137 5.89 28.74 24.84
CA LYS A 137 5.96 30.06 25.44
C LYS A 137 4.59 30.71 25.43
#